data_AF-A0A353P686-F1
#
_entry.id   AF-A0A353P686-F1
#
_cell.length_a   1.000
_cell.length_b   1.000
_cell.length_c   1.000
_cell.angle_alpha   90.00
_cell.angle_beta   90.00
_cell.angle_gamma   90.00
#
_symmetry.space_group_name_H-M   'P 1'
#
loop_
_entity.id
_entity.type
_entity.pdbx_description
1 polymer ?
#
loop_
_entity_poly.entity_id
_entity_poly.type
_entity_poly.pdbx_seq_one_letter_code
_entity_poly.pdbx_strand_id
1 'polypeptide(L)'
;MRIIHFIMIDNQSESLPLKLAKESKVIGDIIFSAHQHCSCFIDGINPSFAYDGNINLESLGVSGKDEWVIISNGAYLTKINYGLLNKLIEENRDQIIMLNVDDRLASYRENIRTKTYNEVIGYRRFFSDSILPDTISNTWPHIIVLKACVLKTIIKNNLIPIRFSFFLKHIIYNGFKTKTFRLGGEIKDLHTEEGVLAMVNEYLQANPQNFYTNNSFNNKARLYGSVIFGENVRIEDGAVIIGPTIIGENAAIPSSATIYNSIVCPGCKLPEFTFTRKRIAGLPLENNLDTNINPRINVSNSNHKNDYRTWPFFSYARFWKRLLDFSAALIVLPLFSIIFVILMPVIKLTSQGPVLFKHKRQGLKGKTFSCLKFRTMIINADDIQERLGFKNQVDGPQFKIDNDPRVTIIGRFLRDTHIDELPQFLNILFGQMSLIGPRPSPARENSYCSHWRDARLSVRPGITGLWQVYRTRLNGQDFQEWIYYDTKYVKNISIILDVKICFKTVSKLIMNFVKYF
;
A
#
# COMPACT_ATOMS: atom_id res chain seq x y z
N MET A 1 27.23 -15.98 -11.46
CA MET A 1 26.51 -17.27 -11.40
C MET A 1 25.54 -17.31 -12.57
N ARG A 2 25.58 -18.32 -13.43
CA ARG A 2 24.61 -18.44 -14.53
C ARG A 2 23.37 -19.12 -13.98
N ILE A 3 22.23 -18.46 -14.12
CA ILE A 3 20.93 -18.91 -13.63
C ILE A 3 20.01 -19.02 -14.83
N ILE A 4 19.28 -20.13 -14.89
CA ILE A 4 18.30 -20.40 -15.92
C ILE A 4 16.94 -20.55 -15.24
N HIS A 5 15.94 -19.85 -15.75
CA HIS A 5 14.65 -19.73 -15.09
C HIS A 5 13.53 -20.25 -15.99
N PHE A 6 12.72 -21.15 -15.43
CA PHE A 6 11.59 -21.80 -16.07
C PHE A 6 10.32 -21.62 -15.27
N ILE A 7 9.19 -21.58 -15.97
CA ILE A 7 7.87 -21.52 -15.36
C ILE A 7 7.07 -22.69 -15.86
N MET A 8 6.75 -23.63 -14.96
CA MET A 8 5.94 -24.81 -15.28
C MET A 8 4.47 -24.47 -15.17
N ILE A 9 3.76 -24.49 -16.30
CA ILE A 9 2.33 -24.21 -16.36
C ILE A 9 1.60 -25.55 -16.57
N ASP A 10 0.76 -25.94 -15.63
CA ASP A 10 -0.03 -27.18 -15.71
C ASP A 10 -1.27 -26.95 -16.58
N ASN A 11 -1.24 -27.41 -17.83
CA ASN A 11 -2.28 -27.20 -18.83
C ASN A 11 -3.60 -27.97 -18.53
N GLN A 12 -3.56 -28.91 -17.58
CA GLN A 12 -4.74 -29.62 -17.08
C GLN A 12 -5.20 -29.15 -15.70
N SER A 13 -4.51 -28.18 -15.09
CA SER A 13 -5.06 -27.49 -13.93
C SER A 13 -6.28 -26.69 -14.38
N GLU A 14 -7.38 -26.79 -13.63
CA GLU A 14 -8.56 -25.93 -13.75
C GLU A 14 -8.26 -24.47 -13.35
N SER A 15 -7.06 -23.96 -13.64
CA SER A 15 -6.71 -22.58 -13.35
C SER A 15 -7.60 -21.64 -14.17
N LEU A 16 -8.10 -20.62 -13.49
CA LEU A 16 -9.02 -19.64 -14.04
C LEU A 16 -8.52 -18.99 -15.33
N PRO A 17 -7.23 -18.61 -15.47
CA PRO A 17 -6.75 -18.02 -16.72
C PRO A 17 -6.78 -18.98 -17.90
N LEU A 18 -6.52 -20.27 -17.69
CA LEU A 18 -6.58 -21.29 -18.73
C LEU A 18 -8.03 -21.56 -19.19
N LYS A 19 -8.99 -21.53 -18.26
CA LYS A 19 -10.43 -21.61 -18.60
C LYS A 19 -10.82 -20.40 -19.47
N LEU A 20 -10.47 -19.19 -19.04
CA LEU A 20 -10.78 -17.95 -19.77
C LEU A 20 -10.09 -17.88 -21.14
N ALA A 21 -8.84 -18.34 -21.24
CA ALA A 21 -8.08 -18.32 -22.49
C ALA A 21 -8.61 -19.30 -23.54
N LYS A 22 -9.25 -20.40 -23.12
CA LYS A 22 -9.89 -21.36 -24.04
C LYS A 22 -11.20 -20.83 -24.62
N GLU A 23 -11.89 -19.97 -23.87
CA GLU A 23 -13.22 -19.48 -24.26
C GLU A 23 -13.16 -18.26 -25.17
N SER A 24 -12.10 -17.46 -25.08
CA SER A 24 -11.95 -16.18 -25.79
C SER A 24 -10.55 -16.01 -26.34
N LYS A 25 -10.45 -15.65 -27.62
CA LYS A 25 -9.16 -15.39 -28.28
C LYS A 25 -8.52 -14.14 -27.71
N VAL A 26 -9.28 -13.05 -27.55
CA VAL A 26 -8.75 -11.78 -27.01
C VAL A 26 -8.37 -11.90 -25.55
N ILE A 27 -9.21 -12.53 -24.72
CA ILE A 27 -8.88 -12.76 -23.31
C ILE A 27 -7.69 -13.71 -23.22
N GLY A 28 -7.63 -14.75 -24.07
CA GLY A 28 -6.51 -15.69 -24.13
C GLY A 28 -5.18 -15.04 -24.50
N ASP A 29 -5.15 -14.24 -25.56
CA ASP A 29 -3.95 -13.52 -26.01
C ASP A 29 -3.44 -12.57 -24.93
N ILE A 30 -4.35 -11.86 -24.24
CA ILE A 30 -3.98 -10.95 -23.13
C ILE A 30 -3.51 -11.73 -21.92
N ILE A 31 -4.20 -12.80 -21.52
CA ILE A 31 -3.80 -13.62 -20.39
C ILE A 31 -2.44 -14.25 -20.65
N PHE A 32 -2.19 -14.76 -21.85
CA PHE A 32 -0.90 -15.35 -22.23
C PHE A 32 0.20 -14.29 -22.25
N SER A 33 -0.05 -13.13 -22.86
CA SER A 33 0.91 -12.01 -22.88
C SER A 33 1.18 -11.46 -21.49
N ALA A 34 0.15 -11.33 -20.66
CA ALA A 34 0.26 -10.87 -19.28
C ALA A 34 1.00 -11.90 -18.41
N HIS A 35 0.74 -13.20 -18.63
CA HIS A 35 1.51 -14.26 -17.96
C HIS A 35 2.97 -14.18 -18.37
N GLN A 36 3.28 -13.97 -19.65
CA GLN A 36 4.66 -13.81 -20.13
C GLN A 36 5.36 -12.53 -19.65
N HIS A 37 4.60 -11.45 -19.50
CA HIS A 37 5.13 -10.15 -19.12
C HIS A 37 5.26 -9.99 -17.60
N CYS A 38 4.31 -10.53 -16.84
CA CYS A 38 4.24 -10.40 -15.37
C CYS A 38 4.80 -11.62 -14.63
N SER A 39 5.13 -12.69 -15.34
CA SER A 39 5.80 -13.86 -14.79
C SER A 39 7.09 -13.50 -14.08
N CYS A 40 7.20 -14.01 -12.83
CA CYS A 40 8.40 -14.09 -12.01
C CYS A 40 9.55 -13.17 -12.45
N PHE A 41 9.43 -11.89 -12.13
CA PHE A 41 10.55 -10.97 -12.19
C PHE A 41 11.54 -11.35 -11.09
N ILE A 42 12.57 -12.07 -11.50
CA ILE A 42 13.85 -12.04 -10.82
C ILE A 42 14.62 -10.93 -11.53
N ASP A 43 14.85 -9.80 -10.87
CA ASP A 43 15.47 -8.61 -11.48
C ASP A 43 16.64 -8.98 -12.43
N GLY A 44 16.42 -8.78 -13.73
CA GLY A 44 17.44 -9.00 -14.77
C GLY A 44 17.51 -10.40 -15.40
N ILE A 45 16.62 -11.35 -15.08
CA ILE A 45 16.58 -12.69 -15.69
C ILE A 45 15.22 -12.91 -16.36
N ASN A 46 15.21 -13.02 -17.69
CA ASN A 46 14.00 -13.33 -18.44
C ASN A 46 13.71 -14.85 -18.35
N PRO A 47 12.50 -15.26 -17.92
CA PRO A 47 12.14 -16.67 -17.85
C PRO A 47 11.93 -17.25 -19.26
N SER A 48 12.26 -18.53 -19.42
CA SER A 48 11.80 -19.36 -20.54
C SER A 48 10.52 -20.08 -20.14
N PHE A 49 9.51 -20.09 -21.00
CA PHE A 49 8.21 -20.67 -20.67
C PHE A 49 8.12 -22.14 -21.05
N ALA A 50 7.52 -22.91 -20.15
CA ALA A 50 7.34 -24.32 -20.29
C ALA A 50 5.86 -24.70 -20.38
N TYR A 51 5.32 -24.69 -21.60
CA TYR A 51 3.96 -25.17 -21.88
C TYR A 51 4.00 -26.66 -22.24
N ASP A 52 3.08 -27.46 -21.68
CA ASP A 52 2.85 -28.88 -22.01
C ASP A 52 3.95 -29.89 -21.67
N GLY A 53 4.92 -29.55 -20.80
CA GLY A 53 5.84 -30.53 -20.20
C GLY A 53 6.82 -31.23 -21.17
N ASN A 54 6.73 -31.00 -22.48
CA ASN A 54 7.64 -31.58 -23.46
C ASN A 54 8.81 -30.63 -23.76
N ILE A 55 9.72 -30.49 -22.80
CA ILE A 55 10.84 -29.57 -22.96
C ILE A 55 12.14 -30.31 -22.77
N ASN A 56 12.93 -30.29 -23.84
CA ASN A 56 14.30 -30.78 -23.83
C ASN A 56 15.19 -29.76 -23.09
N LEU A 57 15.92 -30.23 -22.07
CA LEU A 57 16.94 -29.45 -21.35
C LEU A 57 17.95 -28.73 -22.27
N GLU A 58 18.25 -29.32 -23.44
CA GLU A 58 19.17 -28.72 -24.41
C GLU A 58 18.58 -27.47 -25.07
N SER A 59 17.28 -27.47 -25.34
CA SER A 59 16.57 -26.29 -25.90
C SER A 59 16.54 -25.11 -24.93
N LEU A 60 16.77 -25.38 -23.65
CA LEU A 60 16.78 -24.40 -22.57
C LEU A 60 18.19 -23.84 -22.28
N GLY A 61 19.20 -24.23 -23.06
CA GLY A 61 20.58 -23.74 -22.92
C GLY A 61 21.34 -24.24 -21.69
N VAL A 62 20.86 -25.33 -21.06
CA VAL A 62 21.50 -25.97 -19.90
C VAL A 62 22.70 -26.80 -20.36
N SER A 63 23.87 -26.18 -20.45
CA SER A 63 25.10 -26.84 -20.96
C SER A 63 26.05 -27.27 -19.84
N GLY A 64 26.04 -26.57 -18.70
CA GLY A 64 27.04 -26.72 -17.63
C GLY A 64 26.55 -27.55 -16.43
N LYS A 65 27.50 -28.14 -15.67
CA LYS A 65 27.19 -28.85 -14.42
C LYS A 65 26.91 -27.91 -13.23
N ASP A 66 27.48 -26.69 -13.25
CA ASP A 66 27.42 -25.72 -12.15
C ASP A 66 26.40 -24.59 -12.36
N GLU A 67 25.52 -24.73 -13.36
CA GLU A 67 24.43 -23.77 -13.62
C GLU A 67 23.30 -24.00 -12.60
N TRP A 68 22.70 -22.90 -12.12
CA TRP A 68 21.52 -22.97 -11.26
C TRP A 68 20.25 -22.88 -12.09
N VAL A 69 19.27 -23.69 -11.74
CA VAL A 69 17.97 -23.74 -12.38
C VAL A 69 16.90 -23.35 -11.38
N ILE A 70 16.07 -22.39 -11.79
CA ILE A 70 14.90 -21.92 -11.05
C ILE A 70 13.66 -22.42 -11.78
N ILE A 71 12.76 -23.06 -11.05
CA ILE A 71 11.51 -23.60 -11.58
C ILE A 71 10.38 -22.98 -10.75
N SER A 72 9.65 -22.05 -11.34
CA SER A 72 8.47 -21.42 -10.73
C SER A 72 7.20 -22.20 -11.06
N ASN A 73 6.29 -22.28 -10.10
CA ASN A 73 4.95 -22.82 -10.30
C ASN A 73 4.09 -21.78 -11.04
N GLY A 74 3.69 -22.09 -12.27
CA GLY A 74 2.91 -21.19 -13.14
C GLY A 74 1.49 -20.88 -12.65
N ALA A 75 1.01 -21.57 -11.61
CA ALA A 75 -0.23 -21.23 -10.90
C ALA A 75 -0.14 -19.90 -10.11
N TYR A 76 1.07 -19.42 -9.84
CA TYR A 76 1.31 -18.19 -9.08
C TYR A 76 2.19 -17.24 -9.88
N LEU A 77 1.84 -15.96 -9.88
CA LEU A 77 2.80 -14.92 -10.22
C LEU A 77 3.50 -14.49 -8.95
N THR A 78 4.82 -14.53 -8.96
CA THR A 78 5.61 -14.05 -7.85
C THR A 78 6.55 -12.95 -8.30
N LYS A 79 6.92 -12.05 -7.41
CA LYS A 79 7.97 -11.06 -7.64
C LYS A 79 8.87 -11.05 -6.43
N ILE A 80 10.14 -11.36 -6.64
CA ILE A 80 11.08 -11.62 -5.54
C ILE A 80 12.37 -10.82 -5.72
N ASN A 81 12.95 -10.40 -4.60
CA ASN A 81 14.22 -9.69 -4.59
C ASN A 81 15.37 -10.65 -4.99
N TYR A 82 16.05 -10.36 -6.09
CA TYR A 82 17.14 -11.20 -6.59
C TYR A 82 18.34 -11.26 -5.66
N GLY A 83 18.65 -10.16 -4.95
CA GLY A 83 19.74 -10.12 -3.98
C GLY A 83 19.55 -11.11 -2.83
N LEU A 84 18.31 -11.26 -2.35
CA LEU A 84 17.97 -12.24 -1.32
C LEU A 84 18.06 -13.67 -1.83
N LEU A 85 17.56 -13.90 -3.04
CA LEU A 85 17.62 -15.20 -3.67
C LEU A 85 19.08 -15.65 -3.83
N ASN A 86 19.96 -14.76 -4.31
CA ASN A 86 21.38 -15.06 -4.44
C ASN A 86 22.03 -15.40 -3.10
N LYS A 87 21.72 -14.64 -2.04
CA LYS A 87 22.21 -14.94 -0.70
C LYS A 87 21.79 -16.35 -0.23
N LEU A 88 20.53 -16.72 -0.46
CA LEU A 88 20.02 -18.06 -0.16
C LEU A 88 20.75 -19.16 -0.92
N ILE A 89 21.00 -18.94 -2.21
CA ILE A 89 21.73 -19.88 -3.06
C ILE A 89 23.18 -20.05 -2.59
N GLU A 90 23.84 -18.94 -2.23
CA GLU A 90 25.21 -18.94 -1.73
C GLU A 90 25.36 -19.68 -0.39
N GLU A 91 24.39 -19.55 0.51
CA GLU A 91 24.38 -20.22 1.82
C GLU A 91 23.98 -21.71 1.74
N ASN A 92 23.36 -22.18 0.64
CA ASN A 92 22.79 -23.53 0.54
C ASN A 92 23.21 -24.26 -0.76
N ARG A 93 24.49 -24.18 -1.14
CA ARG A 93 24.99 -24.67 -2.44
C ARG A 93 24.79 -26.16 -2.75
N ASP A 94 24.63 -27.01 -1.73
CA ASP A 94 24.59 -28.47 -1.89
C ASP A 94 23.18 -29.07 -1.70
N GLN A 95 22.15 -28.22 -1.71
CA GLN A 95 20.77 -28.62 -1.43
C GLN A 95 19.80 -28.04 -2.45
N ILE A 96 18.67 -28.73 -2.63
CA ILE A 96 17.53 -28.19 -3.38
C ILE A 96 16.82 -27.20 -2.45
N ILE A 97 16.58 -25.98 -2.94
CA ILE A 97 15.94 -24.92 -2.18
C ILE A 97 14.48 -24.82 -2.65
N MET A 98 13.55 -24.95 -1.72
CA MET A 98 12.11 -24.79 -1.95
C MET A 98 11.67 -23.46 -1.34
N LEU A 99 11.01 -22.60 -2.12
CA LEU A 99 10.70 -21.24 -1.72
C LEU A 99 9.20 -20.97 -1.76
N ASN A 100 8.70 -20.45 -0.64
CA ASN A 100 7.37 -19.89 -0.49
C ASN A 100 7.47 -18.37 -0.44
N VAL A 101 7.04 -17.70 -1.50
CA VAL A 101 6.90 -16.23 -1.51
C VAL A 101 5.76 -15.80 -0.57
N ASP A 102 6.04 -14.86 0.33
CA ASP A 102 5.11 -14.35 1.35
C ASP A 102 5.12 -12.80 1.34
N ASP A 103 3.98 -12.20 0.97
CA ASP A 103 3.77 -10.75 0.89
C ASP A 103 3.88 -10.06 2.26
N ARG A 104 3.63 -10.81 3.35
CA ARG A 104 3.81 -10.33 4.73
C ARG A 104 5.28 -10.16 5.09
N LEU A 105 6.19 -10.83 4.40
CA LEU A 105 7.63 -10.67 4.56
C LEU A 105 8.22 -9.62 3.60
N ALA A 106 7.48 -9.24 2.55
CA ALA A 106 7.82 -8.14 1.65
C ALA A 106 7.48 -6.77 2.23
N SER A 107 6.48 -6.72 3.11
CA SER A 107 5.95 -5.48 3.68
C SER A 107 6.51 -5.18 5.07
N TYR A 108 6.57 -3.90 5.45
CA TYR A 108 6.82 -3.46 6.83
C TYR A 108 5.63 -3.84 7.73
N ARG A 109 5.41 -5.13 7.99
CA ARG A 109 4.36 -5.61 8.90
C ARG A 109 4.96 -6.11 10.20
N GLU A 110 4.44 -5.60 11.30
CA GLU A 110 4.68 -6.13 12.64
C GLU A 110 3.80 -7.36 12.81
N ASN A 111 4.40 -8.55 12.82
CA ASN A 111 3.65 -9.78 13.12
C ASN A 111 3.55 -9.96 14.64
N ILE A 112 2.32 -10.03 15.13
CA ILE A 112 1.99 -10.34 16.51
C ILE A 112 2.32 -11.82 16.76
N ARG A 113 3.24 -12.09 17.68
CA ARG A 113 3.49 -13.44 18.16
C ARG A 113 2.50 -13.75 19.26
N THR A 114 1.79 -14.86 19.11
CA THR A 114 0.92 -15.40 20.15
C THR A 114 1.43 -16.75 20.61
N LYS A 115 1.40 -17.02 21.93
CA LYS A 115 1.76 -18.34 22.47
C LYS A 115 0.58 -19.33 22.39
N THR A 116 -0.63 -18.80 22.45
CA THR A 116 -1.95 -19.46 22.29
C THR A 116 -2.93 -18.40 21.77
N TYR A 117 -4.10 -18.78 21.22
CA TYR A 117 -5.03 -17.92 20.46
C TYR A 117 -5.31 -16.49 21.00
N ASN A 118 -5.06 -16.18 22.28
CA ASN A 118 -5.33 -14.88 22.89
C ASN A 118 -4.16 -14.21 23.63
N GLU A 119 -2.94 -14.77 23.64
CA GLU A 119 -1.83 -14.18 24.42
C GLU A 119 -0.70 -13.67 23.52
N VAL A 120 -0.64 -12.35 23.34
CA VAL A 120 0.40 -11.66 22.58
C VAL A 120 1.70 -11.61 23.39
N ILE A 121 2.71 -12.35 22.95
CA ILE A 121 4.04 -12.42 23.57
C ILE A 121 5.05 -11.43 22.96
N GLY A 122 4.67 -10.72 21.90
CA GLY A 122 5.48 -9.65 21.33
C GLY A 122 5.22 -9.40 19.85
N TYR A 123 5.97 -8.46 19.29
CA TYR A 123 5.89 -8.08 17.88
C TYR A 123 7.23 -8.41 17.21
N ARG A 124 7.19 -9.02 16.02
CA ARG A 124 8.39 -9.19 15.19
C ARG A 124 8.29 -8.26 13.99
N ARG A 125 9.20 -7.29 13.91
CA ARG A 125 9.43 -6.50 12.70
C ARG A 125 10.26 -7.33 11.73
N PHE A 126 9.70 -7.60 10.57
CA PHE A 126 10.47 -8.06 9.43
C PHE A 126 10.89 -6.82 8.64
N PHE A 127 12.19 -6.62 8.50
CA PHE A 127 12.68 -5.67 7.50
C PHE A 127 12.24 -6.19 6.13
N SER A 128 11.80 -5.29 5.25
CA SER A 128 11.73 -5.55 3.82
C SER A 128 12.96 -6.35 3.42
N ASP A 129 12.77 -7.48 2.74
CA ASP A 129 13.82 -8.43 2.39
C ASP A 129 14.18 -9.48 3.47
N SER A 130 13.19 -10.01 4.18
CA SER A 130 13.40 -11.09 5.16
C SER A 130 13.28 -12.49 4.56
N ILE A 131 14.17 -13.38 4.99
CA ILE A 131 14.15 -14.82 4.72
C ILE A 131 13.90 -15.55 6.03
N LEU A 132 12.97 -16.50 6.04
CA LEU A 132 12.71 -17.36 7.18
C LEU A 132 12.80 -18.83 6.77
N PRO A 133 13.39 -19.71 7.59
CA PRO A 133 13.21 -21.13 7.41
C PRO A 133 11.72 -21.45 7.50
N ASP A 134 11.26 -22.35 6.67
CA ASP A 134 9.88 -22.82 6.65
C ASP A 134 9.86 -24.33 6.81
N THR A 135 8.75 -24.86 7.32
CA THR A 135 8.48 -26.29 7.24
C THR A 135 7.83 -26.59 5.90
N ILE A 136 8.02 -27.80 5.38
CA ILE A 136 7.27 -28.27 4.22
C ILE A 136 5.78 -28.22 4.60
N SER A 137 5.05 -27.23 4.08
CA SER A 137 3.63 -27.00 4.37
C SER A 137 2.76 -27.51 3.23
N ASN A 138 1.45 -27.59 3.47
CA ASN A 138 0.46 -28.11 2.50
C ASN A 138 0.22 -27.19 1.28
N THR A 139 0.80 -25.98 1.24
CA THR A 139 0.76 -25.07 0.08
C THR A 139 2.10 -25.18 -0.65
N TRP A 140 2.08 -25.92 -1.75
CA TRP A 140 3.23 -26.43 -2.49
C TRP A 140 4.15 -25.29 -2.96
N PRO A 141 5.49 -25.45 -3.02
CA PRO A 141 6.37 -24.30 -3.12
C PRO A 141 6.12 -23.49 -4.38
N HIS A 142 6.16 -22.17 -4.24
CA HIS A 142 6.00 -21.26 -5.38
C HIS A 142 7.19 -21.36 -6.34
N ILE A 143 8.39 -21.63 -5.81
CA ILE A 143 9.63 -21.72 -6.60
C ILE A 143 10.51 -22.85 -6.06
N ILE A 144 11.13 -23.62 -6.96
CA ILE A 144 12.17 -24.61 -6.66
C ILE A 144 13.47 -24.16 -7.31
N VAL A 145 14.56 -24.18 -6.57
CA VAL A 145 15.89 -23.80 -7.04
C VAL A 145 16.85 -24.96 -6.82
N LEU A 146 17.53 -25.40 -7.87
CA LEU A 146 18.47 -26.52 -7.82
C LEU A 146 19.58 -26.39 -8.86
N LYS A 147 20.67 -27.14 -8.68
CA LYS A 147 21.73 -27.23 -9.70
C LYS A 147 21.27 -28.03 -10.92
N ALA A 148 21.76 -27.66 -12.10
CA ALA A 148 21.49 -28.34 -13.36
C ALA A 148 21.88 -29.83 -13.33
N CYS A 149 22.96 -30.20 -12.63
CA CYS A 149 23.36 -31.59 -12.46
C CYS A 149 22.33 -32.42 -11.67
N VAL A 150 21.68 -31.84 -10.67
CA VAL A 150 20.60 -32.47 -9.89
C VAL A 150 19.33 -32.55 -10.72
N LEU A 151 19.06 -31.54 -11.55
CA LEU A 151 17.90 -31.57 -12.45
C LEU A 151 17.99 -32.72 -13.46
N LYS A 152 19.18 -32.98 -14.01
CA LYS A 152 19.45 -34.08 -14.93
C LYS A 152 19.25 -35.47 -14.30
N THR A 153 19.40 -35.62 -12.99
CA THR A 153 19.14 -36.91 -12.31
C THR A 153 17.65 -37.11 -12.00
N ILE A 154 16.90 -36.02 -11.84
CA ILE A 154 15.45 -36.04 -11.60
C ILE A 154 14.67 -36.33 -12.89
N ILE A 155 15.13 -35.77 -14.01
CA ILE A 155 14.48 -35.88 -15.31
C ILE A 155 14.85 -37.20 -15.99
N LYS A 156 13.85 -37.92 -16.50
CA LYS A 156 14.05 -39.09 -17.38
C LYS A 156 13.94 -38.67 -18.84
N ASN A 157 14.85 -39.15 -19.69
CA ASN A 157 14.87 -38.89 -21.14
C ASN A 157 14.89 -37.39 -21.54
N ASN A 158 15.55 -36.53 -20.75
CA ASN A 158 15.57 -35.07 -20.96
C ASN A 158 14.18 -34.38 -20.95
N LEU A 159 13.13 -35.02 -20.42
CA LEU A 159 11.77 -34.47 -20.33
C LEU A 159 11.38 -34.10 -18.89
N ILE A 160 10.97 -32.86 -18.68
CA ILE A 160 10.44 -32.38 -17.40
C ILE A 160 9.04 -33.01 -17.17
N PRO A 161 8.68 -33.47 -15.95
CA PRO A 161 7.33 -33.95 -15.67
C PRO A 161 6.26 -32.90 -16.02
N ILE A 162 5.13 -33.33 -16.58
CA ILE A 162 4.08 -32.45 -17.09
C ILE A 162 3.46 -31.57 -15.99
N ARG A 163 3.45 -32.02 -14.73
CA ARG A 163 2.89 -31.27 -13.60
C ARG A 163 3.94 -30.92 -12.57
N PHE A 164 3.91 -29.68 -12.10
CA PHE A 164 4.73 -29.20 -10.99
C PHE A 164 4.55 -30.09 -9.75
N SER A 165 3.34 -30.60 -9.53
CA SER A 165 3.04 -31.50 -8.42
C SER A 165 3.70 -32.88 -8.53
N PHE A 166 3.79 -33.45 -9.73
CA PHE A 166 4.52 -34.70 -9.94
C PHE A 166 6.03 -34.49 -9.78
N PHE A 167 6.55 -33.36 -10.26
CA PHE A 167 7.95 -33.00 -10.09
C PHE A 167 8.34 -32.88 -8.60
N LEU A 168 7.53 -32.18 -7.80
CA LEU A 168 7.76 -32.06 -6.36
C LEU A 168 7.70 -33.41 -5.64
N LYS A 169 6.68 -34.24 -5.93
CA LYS A 169 6.57 -35.58 -5.36
C LYS A 169 7.82 -36.41 -5.66
N HIS A 170 8.32 -36.35 -6.90
CA HIS A 170 9.53 -37.06 -7.29
C HIS A 170 10.76 -36.60 -6.50
N ILE A 171 10.93 -35.29 -6.27
CA ILE A 171 12.03 -34.78 -5.44
C ILE A 171 11.94 -35.32 -4.01
N ILE A 172 10.75 -35.30 -3.42
CA ILE A 172 10.52 -35.72 -2.03
C ILE A 172 10.72 -37.25 -1.87
N TYR A 173 10.12 -38.05 -2.76
CA TYR A 173 10.17 -39.52 -2.65
C TYR A 173 11.56 -40.11 -2.89
N ASN A 174 12.40 -39.48 -3.72
CA ASN A 174 13.76 -39.94 -3.98
C ASN A 174 14.79 -39.46 -2.94
N GLY A 175 14.36 -38.79 -1.86
CA GLY A 175 15.22 -38.48 -0.72
C GLY A 175 16.31 -37.45 -1.02
N PHE A 176 16.11 -36.56 -2.01
CA PHE A 176 17.05 -35.47 -2.25
C PHE A 176 17.14 -34.54 -1.04
N LYS A 177 18.32 -34.00 -0.75
CA LYS A 177 18.51 -33.05 0.35
C LYS A 177 17.83 -31.71 0.01
N THR A 178 16.72 -31.43 0.67
CA THR A 178 15.92 -30.21 0.44
C THR A 178 15.94 -29.29 1.67
N LYS A 179 15.90 -27.99 1.44
CA LYS A 179 15.58 -26.99 2.47
C LYS A 179 14.46 -26.07 2.00
N THR A 180 13.56 -25.71 2.90
CA THR A 180 12.41 -24.86 2.60
C THR A 180 12.54 -23.51 3.30
N PHE A 181 12.25 -22.44 2.58
CA PHE A 181 12.26 -21.07 3.11
C PHE A 181 11.03 -20.29 2.67
N ARG A 182 10.61 -19.35 3.52
CA ARG A 182 9.73 -18.24 3.15
C ARG A 182 10.55 -17.02 2.81
N LEU A 183 10.26 -16.43 1.66
CA LEU A 183 10.95 -15.28 1.11
C LEU A 183 9.97 -14.13 0.96
N GLY A 184 10.36 -12.93 1.40
CA GLY A 184 9.62 -11.71 1.11
C GLY A 184 9.53 -11.44 -0.39
N GLY A 185 8.31 -11.32 -0.91
CA GLY A 185 8.03 -10.90 -2.28
C GLY A 185 6.53 -10.67 -2.50
N GLU A 186 6.14 -10.21 -3.68
CA GLU A 186 4.73 -10.12 -4.05
C GLU A 186 4.27 -11.46 -4.62
N ILE A 187 3.02 -11.84 -4.33
CA ILE A 187 2.41 -13.05 -4.87
C ILE A 187 0.98 -12.76 -5.32
N LYS A 188 0.60 -13.30 -6.48
CA LYS A 188 -0.76 -13.30 -7.00
C LYS A 188 -1.16 -14.74 -7.35
N ASP A 189 -2.25 -15.20 -6.76
CA ASP A 189 -2.80 -16.54 -6.99
C ASP A 189 -3.68 -16.54 -8.25
N LEU A 190 -3.26 -17.23 -9.30
CA LEU A 190 -4.00 -17.27 -10.56
C LEU A 190 -5.19 -18.24 -10.52
N HIS A 191 -5.44 -18.93 -9.41
CA HIS A 191 -6.70 -19.66 -9.21
C HIS A 191 -7.86 -18.73 -8.82
N THR A 192 -7.59 -17.51 -8.38
CA THR A 192 -8.62 -16.55 -7.94
C THR A 192 -8.89 -15.45 -8.97
N GLU A 193 -10.12 -14.90 -8.95
CA GLU A 193 -10.48 -13.76 -9.81
C GLU A 193 -9.57 -12.55 -9.54
N GLU A 194 -9.26 -12.28 -8.28
CA GLU A 194 -8.41 -11.16 -7.89
C GLU A 194 -7.00 -11.28 -8.46
N GLY A 195 -6.42 -12.48 -8.45
CA GLY A 195 -5.07 -12.69 -8.98
C GLY A 195 -5.01 -12.55 -10.50
N VAL A 196 -5.99 -13.11 -11.22
CA VAL A 196 -6.10 -12.94 -12.68
C VAL A 196 -6.30 -11.47 -13.05
N LEU A 197 -7.21 -10.75 -12.39
CA LEU A 197 -7.42 -9.33 -12.62
C LEU A 197 -6.19 -8.50 -12.28
N ALA A 198 -5.48 -8.84 -11.19
CA ALA A 198 -4.25 -8.15 -10.82
C ALA A 198 -3.10 -8.37 -11.81
N MET A 199 -3.03 -9.55 -12.45
CA MET A 199 -2.10 -9.83 -13.55
C MET A 199 -2.43 -8.99 -14.79
N VAL A 200 -3.67 -9.08 -15.24
CA VAL A 200 -4.15 -8.35 -16.43
C VAL A 200 -3.97 -6.84 -16.25
N ASN A 201 -4.31 -6.30 -15.08
CA ASN A 201 -4.18 -4.88 -14.81
C ASN A 201 -2.74 -4.39 -14.84
N GLU A 202 -1.79 -5.17 -14.32
CA GLU A 202 -0.37 -4.83 -14.38
C GLU A 202 0.12 -4.81 -15.83
N TYR A 203 -0.25 -5.82 -16.62
CA TYR A 203 0.09 -5.87 -18.04
C TYR A 203 -0.49 -4.69 -18.83
N LEU A 204 -1.76 -4.35 -18.62
CA LEU A 204 -2.44 -3.25 -19.32
C LEU A 204 -1.92 -1.86 -18.90
N GLN A 205 -1.43 -1.71 -17.68
CA GLN A 205 -0.75 -0.49 -17.25
C GLN A 205 0.63 -0.34 -17.90
N ALA A 206 1.36 -1.44 -18.04
CA ALA A 206 2.66 -1.46 -18.70
C ALA A 206 2.56 -1.30 -20.22
N ASN A 207 1.48 -1.82 -20.83
CA ASN A 207 1.23 -1.82 -22.27
C ASN A 207 -0.13 -1.19 -22.57
N PRO A 208 -0.25 0.15 -22.47
CA PRO A 208 -1.51 0.84 -22.78
C PRO A 208 -1.79 0.73 -24.29
N GLN A 209 -2.57 -0.27 -24.68
CA GLN A 209 -3.07 -0.46 -26.05
C GLN A 209 -4.57 -0.16 -26.11
N ASN A 210 -4.98 0.59 -27.14
CA ASN A 210 -6.39 0.76 -27.49
C ASN A 210 -6.68 -0.11 -28.71
N PHE A 211 -7.15 -1.34 -28.50
CA PHE A 211 -7.62 -2.18 -29.60
C PHE A 211 -9.08 -1.86 -29.91
N TYR A 212 -9.33 -1.18 -31.03
CA TYR A 212 -10.65 -1.07 -31.63
C TYR A 212 -10.74 -2.07 -32.79
N THR A 213 -11.31 -3.24 -32.54
CA THR A 213 -11.76 -4.15 -33.60
C THR A 213 -13.21 -3.82 -33.98
N ASN A 214 -13.64 -4.25 -35.17
CA ASN A 214 -14.93 -3.98 -35.81
C ASN A 214 -16.15 -4.37 -34.94
N ASN A 215 -16.46 -3.54 -33.95
CA ASN A 215 -17.59 -3.72 -33.05
C ASN A 215 -18.62 -2.64 -33.29
N SER A 216 -19.90 -3.01 -33.17
CA SER A 216 -21.02 -2.09 -33.31
C SER A 216 -21.09 -1.20 -32.06
N PHE A 217 -20.41 -0.06 -32.11
CA PHE A 217 -20.51 0.98 -31.10
C PHE A 217 -21.56 1.99 -31.52
N ASN A 218 -22.55 2.23 -30.67
CA ASN A 218 -23.43 3.38 -30.82
C ASN A 218 -22.85 4.54 -29.98
N ASN A 219 -22.87 5.77 -30.52
CA ASN A 219 -22.07 6.92 -30.07
C ASN A 219 -22.37 7.44 -28.63
N LYS A 220 -23.25 6.78 -27.86
CA LYS A 220 -23.68 7.22 -26.52
C LYS A 220 -23.13 6.41 -25.35
N ALA A 221 -22.43 5.30 -25.57
CA ALA A 221 -21.77 4.56 -24.50
C ALA A 221 -20.61 5.39 -23.89
N ARG A 222 -20.42 5.34 -22.57
CA ARG A 222 -19.38 6.09 -21.85
C ARG A 222 -18.22 5.19 -21.46
N LEU A 223 -17.13 5.28 -22.23
CA LEU A 223 -15.92 4.50 -22.01
C LEU A 223 -14.84 5.39 -21.39
N TYR A 224 -14.24 4.96 -20.27
CA TYR A 224 -13.18 5.69 -19.57
C TYR A 224 -11.97 4.79 -19.35
N GLY A 225 -10.78 5.22 -19.75
CA GLY A 225 -9.54 4.44 -19.59
C GLY A 225 -9.42 3.27 -20.58
N SER A 226 -8.50 2.35 -20.32
CA SER A 226 -8.20 1.22 -21.23
C SER A 226 -9.34 0.20 -21.22
N VAL A 227 -10.05 0.08 -22.34
CA VAL A 227 -11.10 -0.93 -22.53
C VAL A 227 -10.78 -1.72 -23.77
N ILE A 228 -10.74 -3.05 -23.65
CA ILE A 228 -10.42 -3.97 -24.75
C ILE A 228 -11.66 -4.78 -25.09
N PHE A 229 -11.90 -4.95 -26.38
CA PHE A 229 -13.07 -5.66 -26.90
C PHE A 229 -12.65 -6.85 -27.76
N GLY A 230 -13.34 -7.97 -27.57
CA GLY A 230 -13.41 -9.08 -28.50
C GLY A 230 -14.18 -8.70 -29.75
N GLU A 231 -14.37 -9.66 -30.66
CA GLU A 231 -15.19 -9.50 -31.86
C GLU A 231 -16.69 -9.54 -31.54
N ASN A 232 -17.51 -8.82 -32.31
CA ASN A 232 -18.97 -8.79 -32.23
C ASN A 232 -19.54 -8.37 -30.85
N VAL A 233 -18.85 -7.50 -30.13
CA VAL A 233 -19.36 -6.95 -28.86
C VAL A 233 -20.49 -5.95 -29.12
N ARG A 234 -21.61 -6.11 -28.40
CA ARG A 234 -22.75 -5.19 -28.45
C ARG A 234 -22.83 -4.39 -27.17
N ILE A 235 -22.83 -3.06 -27.29
CA ILE A 235 -22.95 -2.13 -26.17
C ILE A 235 -24.13 -1.21 -26.44
N GLU A 236 -25.13 -1.25 -25.57
CA GLU A 236 -26.28 -0.38 -25.66
C GLU A 236 -25.99 1.06 -25.20
N ASP A 237 -26.80 1.99 -25.69
CA ASP A 237 -26.71 3.42 -25.37
C ASP A 237 -26.90 3.68 -23.88
N GLY A 238 -25.86 4.15 -23.20
CA GLY A 238 -25.92 4.52 -21.76
C GLY A 238 -25.02 3.70 -20.86
N ALA A 239 -24.51 2.56 -21.34
CA ALA A 239 -23.57 1.73 -20.58
C ALA A 239 -22.32 2.53 -20.18
N VAL A 240 -21.86 2.35 -18.95
CA VAL A 240 -20.65 2.99 -18.41
C VAL A 240 -19.57 1.95 -18.19
N ILE A 241 -18.45 2.08 -18.88
CA ILE A 241 -17.35 1.11 -18.81
C ILE A 241 -16.08 1.84 -18.43
N ILE A 242 -15.47 1.43 -17.32
CA ILE A 242 -14.30 2.06 -16.73
C ILE A 242 -13.17 1.03 -16.69
N GLY A 243 -12.11 1.34 -17.43
CA GLY A 243 -10.91 0.53 -17.56
C GLY A 243 -10.02 0.52 -16.33
N PRO A 244 -9.06 -0.41 -16.26
CA PRO A 244 -8.77 -1.48 -17.24
C PRO A 244 -9.86 -2.56 -17.31
N THR A 245 -10.53 -2.74 -18.45
CA THR A 245 -11.64 -3.69 -18.61
C THR A 245 -11.50 -4.46 -19.92
N ILE A 246 -11.75 -5.77 -19.89
CA ILE A 246 -11.75 -6.62 -21.09
C ILE A 246 -13.16 -7.19 -21.29
N ILE A 247 -13.67 -7.11 -22.51
CA ILE A 247 -14.97 -7.66 -22.88
C ILE A 247 -14.75 -8.72 -23.95
N GLY A 248 -15.11 -9.97 -23.65
CA GLY A 248 -14.97 -11.11 -24.54
C GLY A 248 -15.90 -11.04 -25.76
N GLU A 249 -15.63 -11.90 -26.73
CA GLU A 249 -16.35 -11.98 -28.01
C GLU A 249 -17.85 -12.24 -27.81
N ASN A 250 -18.69 -11.64 -28.67
CA ASN A 250 -20.16 -11.81 -28.63
C ASN A 250 -20.85 -11.39 -27.31
N ALA A 251 -20.17 -10.68 -26.40
CA ALA A 251 -20.78 -10.19 -25.18
C ALA A 251 -21.79 -9.06 -25.47
N ALA A 252 -22.87 -9.00 -24.68
CA ALA A 252 -23.90 -7.97 -24.78
C ALA A 252 -24.03 -7.19 -23.47
N ILE A 253 -23.81 -5.88 -23.54
CA ILE A 253 -23.79 -4.97 -22.41
C ILE A 253 -25.01 -4.04 -22.49
N PRO A 254 -25.97 -4.12 -21.54
CA PRO A 254 -27.17 -3.32 -21.57
C PRO A 254 -26.92 -1.86 -21.16
N SER A 255 -27.82 -0.98 -21.55
CA SER A 255 -27.74 0.49 -21.36
C SER A 255 -27.61 0.91 -19.89
N SER A 256 -28.12 0.10 -18.97
CA SER A 256 -28.09 0.31 -17.53
C SER A 256 -26.87 -0.29 -16.82
N ALA A 257 -25.97 -0.98 -17.54
CA ALA A 257 -24.81 -1.61 -16.94
C ALA A 257 -23.68 -0.61 -16.61
N THR A 258 -23.05 -0.80 -15.46
CA THR A 258 -21.79 -0.15 -15.09
C THR A 258 -20.72 -1.19 -14.81
N ILE A 259 -19.63 -1.13 -15.56
CA ILE A 259 -18.53 -2.09 -15.51
C ILE A 259 -17.27 -1.35 -15.10
N TYR A 260 -16.63 -1.78 -14.00
CA TYR A 260 -15.40 -1.18 -13.50
C TYR A 260 -14.35 -2.25 -13.27
N ASN A 261 -13.19 -2.08 -13.92
CA ASN A 261 -12.01 -2.93 -13.71
C ASN A 261 -12.35 -4.43 -13.70
N SER A 262 -12.98 -4.92 -14.75
CA SER A 262 -13.58 -6.27 -14.79
C SER A 262 -13.28 -6.97 -16.11
N ILE A 263 -13.39 -8.29 -16.12
CA ILE A 263 -13.36 -9.11 -17.35
C ILE A 263 -14.77 -9.62 -17.58
N VAL A 264 -15.34 -9.42 -18.76
CA VAL A 264 -16.63 -10.01 -19.16
C VAL A 264 -16.34 -11.18 -20.08
N CYS A 265 -16.77 -12.38 -19.70
CA CYS A 265 -16.58 -13.60 -20.47
C CYS A 265 -17.27 -13.52 -21.85
N PRO A 266 -16.75 -14.25 -22.84
CA PRO A 266 -17.36 -14.31 -24.17
C PRO A 266 -18.79 -14.85 -24.11
N GLY A 267 -19.67 -14.33 -24.97
CA GLY A 267 -21.08 -14.70 -25.04
C GLY A 267 -21.93 -14.28 -23.84
N CYS A 268 -21.34 -13.59 -22.84
CA CYS A 268 -22.06 -13.15 -21.65
C CYS A 268 -23.05 -12.04 -22.00
N LYS A 269 -24.33 -12.26 -21.67
CA LYS A 269 -25.38 -11.24 -21.70
C LYS A 269 -25.61 -10.75 -20.29
N LEU A 270 -25.14 -9.55 -19.98
CA LEU A 270 -25.32 -9.00 -18.64
C LEU A 270 -26.79 -8.62 -18.43
N PRO A 271 -27.38 -8.91 -17.25
CA PRO A 271 -28.71 -8.42 -16.89
C PRO A 271 -28.76 -6.88 -16.86
N GLU A 272 -29.95 -6.31 -17.04
CA GLU A 272 -30.15 -4.88 -16.81
C GLU A 272 -29.79 -4.49 -15.36
N PHE A 273 -29.34 -3.24 -15.17
CA PHE A 273 -28.92 -2.65 -13.90
C PHE A 273 -27.73 -3.36 -13.23
N THR A 274 -26.94 -4.11 -14.01
CA THR A 274 -25.75 -4.79 -13.50
C THR A 274 -24.64 -3.81 -13.13
N PHE A 275 -24.09 -3.98 -11.93
CA PHE A 275 -22.87 -3.30 -11.48
C PHE A 275 -21.75 -4.33 -11.26
N THR A 276 -20.73 -4.32 -12.11
CA THR A 276 -19.53 -5.16 -11.96
C THR A 276 -18.34 -4.31 -11.53
N ARG A 277 -17.61 -4.78 -10.51
CA ARG A 277 -16.44 -4.09 -9.96
C ARG A 277 -15.39 -5.10 -9.54
N LYS A 278 -14.22 -5.10 -10.17
CA LYS A 278 -13.09 -5.98 -9.81
C LYS A 278 -13.47 -7.46 -9.77
N ARG A 279 -14.21 -7.93 -10.79
CA ARG A 279 -14.66 -9.33 -10.90
C ARG A 279 -14.61 -9.82 -12.34
N ILE A 280 -14.75 -11.13 -12.51
CA ILE A 280 -14.90 -11.77 -13.80
C ILE A 280 -16.37 -12.18 -13.98
N ALA A 281 -17.07 -11.51 -14.90
CA ALA A 281 -18.49 -11.71 -15.12
C ALA A 281 -18.74 -12.78 -16.20
N GLY A 282 -19.65 -13.72 -15.92
CA GLY A 282 -20.06 -14.74 -16.90
C GLY A 282 -19.35 -16.09 -16.76
N LEU A 283 -18.57 -16.32 -15.70
CA LEU A 283 -18.13 -17.67 -15.32
C LEU A 283 -19.33 -18.51 -14.89
N PRO A 284 -19.40 -19.80 -15.29
CA PRO A 284 -20.34 -20.75 -14.71
C PRO A 284 -19.86 -21.11 -13.30
N LEU A 285 -20.07 -20.20 -12.35
CA LEU A 285 -19.89 -20.51 -10.93
C LEU A 285 -21.13 -21.26 -10.46
N GLU A 286 -20.89 -22.45 -9.93
CA GLU A 286 -21.87 -23.26 -9.20
C GLU A 286 -22.70 -22.38 -8.25
N ASN A 287 -24.00 -22.69 -8.23
CA ASN A 287 -24.97 -22.12 -7.32
C ASN A 287 -24.42 -22.01 -5.89
N ASN A 288 -24.74 -20.87 -5.26
CA ASN A 288 -24.46 -20.47 -3.88
C ASN A 288 -23.21 -19.61 -3.70
N LEU A 289 -23.40 -18.29 -3.82
CA LEU A 289 -22.95 -17.30 -2.83
C LEU A 289 -23.83 -16.05 -3.00
N ASP A 290 -24.87 -15.98 -2.18
CA ASP A 290 -25.65 -14.79 -1.78
C ASP A 290 -26.01 -13.75 -2.87
N THR A 291 -27.03 -14.08 -3.67
CA THR A 291 -27.86 -13.07 -4.35
C THR A 291 -28.81 -12.32 -3.39
N ASN A 292 -28.67 -12.50 -2.07
CA ASN A 292 -29.49 -11.89 -1.03
C ASN A 292 -28.70 -11.06 0.00
N ILE A 293 -27.68 -10.31 -0.45
CA ILE A 293 -27.32 -9.10 0.30
C ILE A 293 -28.38 -8.06 -0.08
N ASN A 294 -29.51 -8.07 0.61
CA ASN A 294 -30.35 -6.88 0.73
C ASN A 294 -29.42 -5.75 1.18
N PRO A 295 -29.12 -4.74 0.34
CA PRO A 295 -28.44 -3.58 0.84
C PRO A 295 -29.50 -2.83 1.64
N ARG A 296 -29.66 -3.16 2.93
CA ARG A 296 -30.01 -2.14 3.92
C ARG A 296 -28.80 -1.23 4.12
N ILE A 297 -28.32 -0.67 3.02
CA ILE A 297 -27.68 0.61 3.00
C ILE A 297 -28.83 1.50 2.55
N ASN A 298 -29.40 2.25 3.48
CA ASN A 298 -30.01 3.51 3.11
C ASN A 298 -28.90 4.31 2.43
N VAL A 299 -28.77 4.14 1.11
CA VAL A 299 -27.94 4.99 0.26
C VAL A 299 -28.70 6.30 0.20
N SER A 300 -28.53 7.10 1.24
CA SER A 300 -28.74 8.53 1.15
C SER A 300 -27.71 9.04 0.14
N ASN A 301 -28.06 9.01 -1.14
CA ASN A 301 -27.36 9.62 -2.28
C ASN A 301 -25.94 10.08 -1.93
N SER A 302 -25.01 9.14 -1.74
CA SER A 302 -23.61 9.51 -1.60
C SER A 302 -23.11 9.76 -3.01
N ASN A 303 -23.49 10.91 -3.54
CA ASN A 303 -22.68 11.62 -4.52
C ASN A 303 -21.24 11.40 -4.09
N HIS A 304 -20.42 10.74 -4.91
CA HIS A 304 -18.97 10.93 -4.85
C HIS A 304 -18.70 12.39 -5.25
N LYS A 305 -19.12 13.31 -4.38
CA LYS A 305 -18.53 14.63 -4.24
C LYS A 305 -17.06 14.33 -4.03
N ASN A 306 -16.19 14.90 -4.85
CA ASN A 306 -14.79 15.04 -4.53
C ASN A 306 -14.68 15.25 -3.01
N ASP A 307 -14.10 14.30 -2.27
CA ASP A 307 -14.00 14.38 -0.80
C ASP A 307 -13.17 15.60 -0.36
N TYR A 308 -12.59 16.30 -1.33
CA TYR A 308 -11.84 17.52 -1.24
C TYR A 308 -12.67 18.66 -1.83
N ARG A 309 -13.17 19.54 -0.95
CA ARG A 309 -13.78 20.80 -1.38
C ARG A 309 -12.71 21.65 -2.02
N THR A 310 -12.77 21.85 -3.33
CA THR A 310 -11.98 22.90 -3.98
C THR A 310 -12.60 24.24 -3.59
N TRP A 311 -11.81 25.05 -2.90
CA TRP A 311 -12.28 26.32 -2.38
C TRP A 311 -12.08 27.42 -3.44
N PRO A 312 -13.12 28.20 -3.76
CA PRO A 312 -13.00 29.38 -4.62
C PRO A 312 -11.90 30.32 -4.11
N PHE A 313 -11.33 31.13 -5.00
CA PHE A 313 -10.22 32.01 -4.66
C PHE A 313 -10.52 32.91 -3.45
N PHE A 314 -11.66 33.61 -3.45
CA PHE A 314 -12.09 34.52 -2.38
C PHE A 314 -12.80 33.86 -1.19
N SER A 315 -12.81 32.52 -1.13
CA SER A 315 -13.41 31.81 -0.01
C SER A 315 -12.63 32.02 1.29
N TYR A 316 -13.31 31.81 2.42
CA TYR A 316 -12.68 31.85 3.73
C TYR A 316 -11.42 30.98 3.81
N ALA A 317 -11.54 29.70 3.44
CA ALA A 317 -10.46 28.73 3.58
C ALA A 317 -9.20 29.06 2.73
N ARG A 318 -9.36 29.78 1.62
CA ARG A 318 -8.27 30.05 0.67
C ARG A 318 -7.63 31.43 0.85
N PHE A 319 -8.43 32.49 1.03
CA PHE A 319 -7.94 33.87 1.09
C PHE A 319 -8.03 34.47 2.50
N TRP A 320 -9.24 34.61 3.04
CA TRP A 320 -9.44 35.31 4.32
C TRP A 320 -8.73 34.64 5.49
N LYS A 321 -8.74 33.31 5.54
CA LYS A 321 -8.00 32.56 6.56
C LYS A 321 -6.51 32.88 6.52
N ARG A 322 -5.91 33.00 5.33
CA ARG A 322 -4.50 33.35 5.19
C ARG A 322 -4.20 34.77 5.67
N LEU A 323 -5.08 35.72 5.40
CA LEU A 323 -4.95 37.10 5.86
C LEU A 323 -5.02 37.17 7.39
N LEU A 324 -6.02 36.50 7.99
CA LEU A 324 -6.15 36.41 9.45
C LEU A 324 -4.93 35.74 10.09
N ASP A 325 -4.45 34.65 9.51
CA ASP A 325 -3.26 33.95 10.00
C ASP A 325 -2.02 34.86 9.99
N PHE A 326 -1.85 35.64 8.91
CA PHE A 326 -0.73 36.56 8.78
C PHE A 326 -0.83 37.71 9.79
N SER A 327 -1.98 38.36 9.91
CA SER A 327 -2.22 39.43 10.87
C SER A 327 -2.03 38.97 12.32
N ALA A 328 -2.52 37.79 12.66
CA ALA A 328 -2.34 37.21 13.99
C ALA A 328 -0.86 36.94 14.28
N ALA A 329 -0.10 36.36 13.35
CA ALA A 329 1.32 36.14 13.52
C ALA A 329 2.12 37.45 13.65
N LEU A 330 1.73 38.50 12.93
CA LEU A 330 2.34 39.83 13.01
C LEU A 330 2.12 40.51 14.36
N ILE A 331 1.01 40.22 15.05
CA ILE A 331 0.72 40.73 16.40
C ILE A 331 1.42 39.89 17.47
N VAL A 332 1.36 38.57 17.36
CA VAL A 332 1.88 37.63 18.37
C VAL A 332 3.41 37.71 18.44
N LEU A 333 4.12 37.74 17.30
CA LEU A 333 5.58 37.68 17.33
C LEU A 333 6.25 38.86 18.08
N PRO A 334 5.85 40.13 17.89
CA PRO A 334 6.34 41.25 18.69
C PRO A 334 5.97 41.13 20.16
N LEU A 335 4.72 40.76 20.48
CA LEU A 335 4.26 40.62 21.87
C LEU A 335 5.08 39.60 22.64
N PHE A 336 5.42 38.48 22.01
CA PHE A 336 6.20 37.41 22.60
C PHE A 336 7.71 37.56 22.42
N SER A 337 8.20 38.60 21.73
CA SER A 337 9.63 38.81 21.49
C SER A 337 10.45 38.90 22.78
N ILE A 338 9.89 39.50 23.83
CA ILE A 338 10.51 39.55 25.17
C ILE A 338 10.73 38.14 25.75
N ILE A 339 9.78 37.23 25.53
CA ILE A 339 9.88 35.83 25.98
C ILE A 339 10.99 35.12 25.21
N PHE A 340 11.18 35.41 23.92
CA PHE A 340 12.26 34.82 23.13
C PHE A 340 13.63 35.22 23.70
N VAL A 341 13.82 36.50 24.03
CA VAL A 341 15.08 37.01 24.58
C VAL A 341 15.45 36.32 25.90
N ILE A 342 14.46 36.00 26.74
CA ILE A 342 14.69 35.30 28.01
C ILE A 342 14.93 33.80 27.80
N LEU A 343 14.14 33.14 26.93
CA LEU A 343 14.22 31.69 26.76
C LEU A 343 15.46 31.24 25.98
N MET A 344 15.94 32.05 25.04
CA MET A 344 17.13 31.71 24.24
C MET A 344 18.37 31.40 25.10
N PRO A 345 18.81 32.26 26.03
CA PRO A 345 19.94 31.96 26.91
C PRO A 345 19.63 30.81 27.85
N VAL A 346 18.42 30.74 28.44
CA VAL A 346 18.02 29.64 29.34
C VAL A 346 18.19 28.28 28.67
N ILE A 347 17.63 28.09 27.46
CA ILE A 347 17.73 26.84 26.69
C ILE A 347 19.19 26.52 26.34
N LYS A 348 19.99 27.54 26.03
CA LYS A 348 21.40 27.40 25.64
C LYS A 348 22.28 26.99 26.82
N LEU A 349 22.00 27.51 28.01
CA LEU A 349 22.75 27.21 29.23
C LEU A 349 22.40 25.82 29.79
N THR A 350 21.16 25.36 29.61
CA THR A 350 20.71 24.09 30.18
C THR A 350 20.80 22.89 29.25
N SER A 351 21.18 23.10 27.98
CA SER A 351 21.37 22.00 27.02
C SER A 351 22.31 22.40 25.88
N GLN A 352 23.16 21.48 25.41
CA GLN A 352 24.09 21.72 24.29
C GLN A 352 23.37 21.75 22.94
N GLY A 353 23.81 22.61 21.99
CA GLY A 353 23.33 22.70 20.58
C GLY A 353 22.53 23.99 20.22
N PRO A 354 21.71 23.98 19.14
CA PRO A 354 20.92 25.14 18.72
C PRO A 354 19.62 25.34 19.54
N VAL A 355 19.26 26.60 19.78
CA VAL A 355 18.04 26.97 20.54
C VAL A 355 16.76 26.57 19.80
N LEU A 356 16.73 26.82 18.48
CA LEU A 356 15.60 26.44 17.63
C LEU A 356 15.85 25.06 17.03
N PHE A 357 14.93 24.14 17.29
CA PHE A 357 14.86 22.84 16.65
C PHE A 357 14.04 22.92 15.37
N LYS A 358 14.52 22.25 14.31
CA LYS A 358 13.88 22.23 12.99
C LYS A 358 13.50 20.80 12.63
N HIS A 359 12.20 20.51 12.56
CA HIS A 359 11.70 19.20 12.12
C HIS A 359 11.15 19.30 10.69
N LYS A 360 11.65 18.49 9.75
CA LYS A 360 11.06 18.36 8.41
C LYS A 360 9.64 17.78 8.49
N ARG A 361 8.64 18.55 8.04
CA ARG A 361 7.22 18.18 8.00
C ARG A 361 6.64 18.47 6.61
N GLN A 362 5.52 17.85 6.27
CA GLN A 362 4.76 18.12 5.04
C GLN A 362 3.64 19.12 5.33
N GLY A 363 3.50 20.12 4.46
CA GLY A 363 2.45 21.13 4.49
C GLY A 363 1.55 21.06 3.27
N LEU A 364 0.97 22.20 2.88
CA LEU A 364 0.03 22.29 1.77
C LEU A 364 0.59 21.64 0.49
N LYS A 365 -0.20 20.75 -0.12
CA LYS A 365 0.14 19.94 -1.30
C LYS A 365 1.39 19.07 -1.12
N GLY A 366 1.67 18.66 0.11
CA GLY A 366 2.82 17.80 0.43
C GLY A 366 4.17 18.51 0.43
N LYS A 367 4.22 19.83 0.21
CA LYS A 367 5.47 20.61 0.24
C LYS A 367 6.15 20.47 1.60
N THR A 368 7.42 20.08 1.59
CA THR A 368 8.20 19.92 2.83
C THR A 368 8.66 21.28 3.36
N PHE A 369 8.58 21.47 4.68
CA PHE A 369 9.11 22.65 5.35
C PHE A 369 9.71 22.28 6.72
N SER A 370 10.56 23.17 7.25
CA SER A 370 11.13 23.04 8.58
C SER A 370 10.18 23.65 9.61
N CYS A 371 9.43 22.81 10.33
CA CYS A 371 8.61 23.22 11.46
C CYS A 371 9.51 23.60 12.63
N LEU A 372 9.42 24.87 13.06
CA LEU A 372 10.29 25.47 14.07
C LEU A 372 9.71 25.29 15.46
N LYS A 373 10.55 24.92 16.43
CA LYS A 373 10.20 24.86 17.85
C LYS A 373 11.38 25.28 18.70
N PHE A 374 11.14 25.69 19.95
CA PHE A 374 12.21 25.70 20.92
C PHE A 374 12.66 24.28 21.21
N ARG A 375 13.96 24.10 21.39
CA ARG A 375 14.51 22.80 21.74
C ARG A 375 14.12 22.46 23.17
N THR A 376 13.45 21.32 23.32
CA THR A 376 13.03 20.77 24.61
C THR A 376 13.62 19.40 24.92
N MET A 377 14.43 18.86 24.01
CA MET A 377 15.03 17.53 24.10
C MET A 377 16.56 17.59 24.04
N ILE A 378 17.21 16.60 24.64
CA ILE A 378 18.67 16.40 24.58
C ILE A 378 19.13 16.06 23.15
N ILE A 379 20.44 16.20 22.92
CA ILE A 379 21.08 15.74 21.68
C ILE A 379 20.91 14.21 21.57
N ASN A 380 20.73 13.68 20.36
CA ASN A 380 20.51 12.25 20.07
C ASN A 380 19.18 11.68 20.59
N ALA A 381 18.16 12.52 20.81
CA ALA A 381 16.83 12.08 21.20
C ALA A 381 16.17 11.12 20.20
N ASP A 382 16.55 11.17 18.91
CA ASP A 382 16.03 10.26 17.88
C ASP A 382 16.59 8.84 18.06
N ASP A 383 17.89 8.69 18.34
CA ASP A 383 18.52 7.38 18.61
C ASP A 383 17.95 6.73 19.89
N ILE A 384 17.70 7.56 20.91
CA ILE A 384 17.07 7.11 22.16
C ILE A 384 15.60 6.75 21.90
N GLN A 385 14.92 7.43 20.96
CA GLN A 385 13.54 7.09 20.59
C GLN A 385 13.41 5.66 20.10
N GLU A 386 14.34 5.24 19.23
CA GLU A 386 14.34 3.91 18.65
C GLU A 386 14.47 2.83 19.74
N ARG A 387 15.38 3.06 20.70
CA ARG A 387 15.57 2.16 21.85
C ARG A 387 14.37 2.13 22.79
N LEU A 388 13.62 3.24 22.90
CA LEU A 388 12.43 3.36 23.75
C LEU A 388 11.13 2.99 23.03
N GLY A 389 11.19 2.46 21.81
CA GLY A 389 10.03 2.09 21.00
C GLY A 389 9.00 1.23 21.74
N PHE A 390 9.46 0.31 22.59
CA PHE A 390 8.61 -0.59 23.37
C PHE A 390 7.80 0.09 24.48
N LYS A 391 8.15 1.31 24.87
CA LYS A 391 7.42 2.10 25.88
C LYS A 391 6.34 2.99 25.27
N ASN A 392 6.16 2.99 23.94
CA ASN A 392 5.21 3.87 23.27
C ASN A 392 3.77 3.63 23.79
N GLN A 393 3.11 4.70 24.20
CA GLN A 393 1.78 4.65 24.83
C GLN A 393 0.65 5.02 23.90
N VAL A 394 0.96 5.42 22.66
CA VAL A 394 -0.04 5.80 21.65
C VAL A 394 0.02 4.84 20.48
N ASP A 395 -1.12 4.59 19.86
CA ASP A 395 -1.22 3.80 18.65
C ASP A 395 -0.88 4.64 17.40
N GLY A 396 -0.72 3.96 16.27
CA GLY A 396 -0.40 4.61 15.01
C GLY A 396 1.05 5.15 14.92
N PRO A 397 1.29 6.19 14.11
CA PRO A 397 2.64 6.58 13.73
C PRO A 397 3.31 7.56 14.70
N GLN A 398 2.61 7.98 15.76
CA GLN A 398 3.13 8.90 16.75
C GLN A 398 3.94 8.14 17.82
N PHE A 399 5.00 8.76 18.32
CA PHE A 399 5.72 8.29 19.51
C PHE A 399 5.43 9.21 20.70
N LYS A 400 4.94 8.64 21.79
CA LYS A 400 4.71 9.32 23.07
C LYS A 400 4.94 8.37 24.23
N ILE A 401 5.68 8.84 25.23
CA ILE A 401 5.88 8.15 26.51
C ILE A 401 5.70 9.16 27.64
N ASP A 402 5.13 8.73 28.76
CA ASP A 402 5.11 9.56 29.96
C ASP A 402 6.50 9.61 30.59
N ASN A 403 6.82 10.76 31.20
CA ASN A 403 8.14 11.03 31.77
C ASN A 403 9.30 10.73 30.81
N ASP A 404 9.19 11.22 29.58
CA ASP A 404 10.18 11.03 28.52
C ASP A 404 11.59 11.47 29.00
N PRO A 405 12.56 10.55 29.15
CA PRO A 405 13.90 10.86 29.64
C PRO A 405 14.70 11.70 28.65
N ARG A 406 14.22 11.85 27.41
CA ARG A 406 14.85 12.69 26.39
C ARG A 406 14.54 14.17 26.58
N VAL A 407 13.52 14.50 27.38
CA VAL A 407 13.07 15.88 27.60
C VAL A 407 13.86 16.51 28.75
N THR A 408 14.40 17.70 28.52
CA THR A 408 15.15 18.44 29.55
C THR A 408 14.20 19.00 30.62
N ILE A 409 14.71 19.37 31.80
CA ILE A 409 13.89 19.90 32.90
C ILE A 409 13.11 21.15 32.44
N ILE A 410 13.79 22.14 31.86
CA ILE A 410 13.13 23.31 31.24
C ILE A 410 12.29 22.91 30.03
N GLY A 411 12.74 21.91 29.26
CA GLY A 411 11.99 21.39 28.13
C GLY A 411 10.62 20.85 28.52
N ARG A 412 10.48 20.29 29.73
CA ARG A 412 9.20 19.84 30.28
C ARG A 412 8.26 21.02 30.51
N PHE A 413 8.72 22.05 31.21
CA PHE A 413 7.97 23.30 31.42
C PHE A 413 7.52 23.92 30.08
N LEU A 414 8.42 24.00 29.09
CA LEU A 414 8.10 24.56 27.78
C LEU A 414 7.04 23.76 27.00
N ARG A 415 7.04 22.42 27.12
CA ARG A 415 6.05 21.55 26.48
C ARG A 415 4.70 21.59 27.19
N ASP A 416 4.69 21.66 28.52
CA ASP A 416 3.46 21.70 29.31
C ASP A 416 2.71 23.02 29.08
N THR A 417 3.45 24.13 29.03
CA THR A 417 2.92 25.47 28.72
C THR A 417 2.72 25.73 27.23
N HIS A 418 3.14 24.81 26.34
CA HIS A 418 3.13 24.95 24.87
C HIS A 418 3.93 26.15 24.33
N ILE A 419 4.78 26.75 25.17
CA ILE A 419 5.67 27.85 24.80
C ILE A 419 6.70 27.37 23.77
N ASP A 420 7.03 26.07 23.75
CA ASP A 420 7.96 25.49 22.77
C ASP A 420 7.49 25.66 21.31
N GLU A 421 6.19 25.88 21.09
CA GLU A 421 5.59 26.02 19.77
C GLU A 421 5.54 27.47 19.25
N LEU A 422 5.87 28.47 20.07
CA LEU A 422 5.85 29.88 19.65
C LEU A 422 6.69 30.18 18.37
N PRO A 423 7.85 29.56 18.14
CA PRO A 423 8.59 29.76 16.89
C PRO A 423 7.82 29.36 15.62
N GLN A 424 6.76 28.55 15.72
CA GLN A 424 5.90 28.19 14.58
C GLN A 424 5.14 29.39 14.01
N PHE A 425 4.97 30.49 14.75
CA PHE A 425 4.39 31.72 14.19
C PHE A 425 5.24 32.32 13.05
N LEU A 426 6.56 32.06 13.04
CA LEU A 426 7.40 32.39 11.88
C LEU A 426 7.03 31.54 10.66
N ASN A 427 6.72 30.25 10.86
CA ASN A 427 6.23 29.39 9.77
C ASN A 427 4.87 29.87 9.24
N ILE A 428 4.03 30.47 10.09
CA ILE A 428 2.78 31.12 9.67
C ILE A 428 3.07 32.36 8.83
N LEU A 429 4.01 33.24 9.25
CA LEU A 429 4.40 34.40 8.44
C LEU A 429 4.88 33.98 7.05
N PHE A 430 5.72 32.95 6.95
CA PHE A 430 6.20 32.39 5.68
C PHE A 430 5.12 31.62 4.87
N GLY A 431 3.90 31.51 5.39
CA GLY A 431 2.77 30.86 4.70
C GLY A 431 2.88 29.34 4.61
N GLN A 432 3.77 28.73 5.39
CA GLN A 432 3.97 27.29 5.48
C GLN A 432 2.93 26.63 6.39
N MET A 433 2.46 27.36 7.41
CA MET A 433 1.46 26.94 8.38
C MET A 433 0.29 27.94 8.48
N SER A 434 -0.76 27.53 9.18
CA SER A 434 -1.91 28.33 9.63
C SER A 434 -1.97 28.31 11.16
N LEU A 435 -2.75 29.19 11.80
CA LEU A 435 -3.00 29.05 13.24
C LEU A 435 -3.78 27.75 13.53
N ILE A 436 -4.81 27.49 12.72
CA ILE A 436 -5.75 26.39 12.92
C ILE A 436 -5.75 25.50 11.69
N GLY A 437 -5.55 24.20 11.88
CA GLY A 437 -5.45 23.22 10.81
C GLY A 437 -5.04 21.84 11.32
N PRO A 438 -4.96 20.84 10.43
CA PRO A 438 -4.38 19.55 10.77
C PRO A 438 -2.95 19.72 11.30
N ARG A 439 -2.53 18.91 12.26
CA ARG A 439 -1.16 18.97 12.79
C ARG A 439 -0.15 18.79 11.64
N PRO A 440 1.03 19.44 11.63
CA PRO A 440 2.07 19.11 10.65
C PRO A 440 2.71 17.75 10.94
N SER A 441 2.78 16.86 9.95
CA SER A 441 3.39 15.51 10.09
C SER A 441 4.55 15.29 9.11
N PRO A 442 5.56 14.48 9.47
CA PRO A 442 6.58 14.00 8.55
C PRO A 442 5.96 13.07 7.49
N ALA A 443 6.69 12.88 6.40
CA ALA A 443 6.26 12.00 5.31
C ALA A 443 5.96 10.57 5.78
N ARG A 444 6.75 10.06 6.74
CA ARG A 444 6.54 8.72 7.33
C ARG A 444 5.20 8.59 8.06
N GLU A 445 4.77 9.60 8.82
CA GLU A 445 3.45 9.53 9.48
C GLU A 445 2.32 9.56 8.43
N ASN A 446 2.50 10.32 7.35
CA ASN A 446 1.55 10.40 6.25
C ASN A 446 1.46 9.11 5.41
N SER A 447 2.45 8.22 5.47
CA SER A 447 2.45 7.02 4.63
C SER A 447 1.33 6.02 4.98
N TYR A 448 0.78 6.10 6.19
CA TYR A 448 -0.14 5.12 6.77
C TYR A 448 -1.53 5.07 6.15
N CYS A 449 -2.08 6.20 5.69
CA CYS A 449 -3.40 6.24 5.03
C CYS A 449 -3.40 7.31 3.94
N SER A 450 -3.58 6.89 2.68
CA SER A 450 -3.56 7.77 1.50
C SER A 450 -4.72 8.77 1.51
N HIS A 451 -5.95 8.31 1.77
CA HIS A 451 -7.12 9.18 1.81
C HIS A 451 -7.00 10.29 2.87
N TRP A 452 -6.57 9.92 4.09
CA TRP A 452 -6.32 10.85 5.17
C TRP A 452 -5.18 11.83 4.85
N ARG A 453 -4.07 11.32 4.29
CA ARG A 453 -2.93 12.12 3.80
C ARG A 453 -3.40 13.20 2.82
N ASP A 454 -4.16 12.82 1.81
CA ASP A 454 -4.58 13.75 0.76
C ASP A 454 -5.54 14.81 1.33
N ALA A 455 -6.44 14.41 2.23
CA ALA A 455 -7.33 15.32 2.92
C ALA A 455 -6.56 16.38 3.72
N ARG A 456 -5.67 15.96 4.62
CA ARG A 456 -4.94 16.90 5.48
C ARG A 456 -3.91 17.76 4.72
N LEU A 457 -3.31 17.24 3.65
CA LEU A 457 -2.37 17.98 2.81
C LEU A 457 -3.08 18.93 1.84
N SER A 458 -4.41 18.85 1.70
CA SER A 458 -5.18 19.80 0.88
C SER A 458 -5.25 21.22 1.48
N VAL A 459 -4.87 21.37 2.76
CA VAL A 459 -4.88 22.63 3.51
C VAL A 459 -3.53 22.89 4.15
N ARG A 460 -3.31 24.12 4.64
CA ARG A 460 -2.12 24.41 5.44
C ARG A 460 -2.26 23.73 6.81
N PRO A 461 -1.20 23.09 7.33
CA PRO A 461 -1.22 22.54 8.67
C PRO A 461 -1.30 23.66 9.72
N GLY A 462 -1.90 23.37 10.86
CA GLY A 462 -2.12 24.29 11.97
C GLY A 462 -1.14 24.14 13.12
N ILE A 463 -0.95 25.20 13.91
CA ILE A 463 -0.38 25.07 15.27
C ILE A 463 -1.34 24.27 16.14
N THR A 464 -2.62 24.66 16.12
CA THR A 464 -3.71 23.94 16.77
C THR A 464 -4.70 23.40 15.74
N GLY A 465 -5.61 22.51 16.14
CA GLY A 465 -6.51 21.82 15.24
C GLY A 465 -7.60 21.07 15.97
N LEU A 466 -8.61 20.64 15.21
CA LEU A 466 -9.77 19.95 15.75
C LEU A 466 -9.37 18.68 16.52
N TRP A 467 -8.42 17.91 15.98
CA TRP A 467 -7.92 16.69 16.62
C TRP A 467 -7.25 16.99 17.98
N GLN A 468 -6.45 18.07 18.10
CA GLN A 468 -5.75 18.43 19.34
C GLN A 468 -6.73 18.73 20.48
N VAL A 469 -7.90 19.27 20.14
CA VAL A 469 -8.93 19.69 21.08
C VAL A 469 -9.83 18.53 21.50
N TYR A 470 -10.28 17.70 20.55
CA TYR A 470 -11.34 16.71 20.79
C TYR A 470 -10.88 15.26 20.96
N ARG A 471 -9.61 14.94 20.66
CA ARG A 471 -9.10 13.57 20.86
C ARG A 471 -9.18 13.14 22.32
N THR A 472 -9.60 11.90 22.54
CA THR A 472 -9.75 11.27 23.85
C THR A 472 -8.47 10.55 24.28
N ARG A 473 -7.66 10.08 23.32
CA ARG A 473 -6.46 9.25 23.53
C ARG A 473 -6.75 7.88 24.16
N LEU A 474 -7.93 7.33 23.89
CA LEU A 474 -8.25 5.96 24.30
C LEU A 474 -7.39 4.95 23.51
N ASN A 475 -6.89 3.92 24.21
CA ASN A 475 -6.07 2.87 23.60
C ASN A 475 -6.82 2.17 22.46
N GLY A 476 -6.20 2.07 21.29
CA GLY A 476 -6.77 1.44 20.09
C GLY A 476 -7.70 2.34 19.27
N GLN A 477 -7.96 3.58 19.72
CA GLN A 477 -8.82 4.54 19.01
C GLN A 477 -8.11 5.86 18.67
N ASP A 478 -6.95 6.19 19.27
CA ASP A 478 -6.32 7.52 19.14
C ASP A 478 -5.96 7.84 17.68
N PHE A 479 -5.41 6.88 16.94
CA PHE A 479 -5.12 7.08 15.52
C PHE A 479 -6.37 7.22 14.65
N GLN A 480 -7.44 6.49 14.96
CA GLN A 480 -8.71 6.61 14.21
C GLN A 480 -9.40 7.95 14.48
N GLU A 481 -9.41 8.41 15.72
CA GLU A 481 -9.87 9.74 16.08
C GLU A 481 -9.06 10.82 15.40
N TRP A 482 -7.75 10.66 15.31
CA TRP A 482 -6.89 11.59 14.58
C TRP A 482 -7.30 11.69 13.11
N ILE A 483 -7.44 10.55 12.41
CA ILE A 483 -7.92 10.52 11.02
C ILE A 483 -9.28 11.20 10.90
N TYR A 484 -10.21 10.87 11.79
CA TYR A 484 -11.57 11.40 11.80
C TYR A 484 -11.58 12.93 11.97
N TYR A 485 -10.91 13.48 12.98
CA TYR A 485 -10.94 14.91 13.28
C TYR A 485 -10.19 15.74 12.25
N ASP A 486 -9.07 15.26 11.70
CA ASP A 486 -8.38 15.95 10.61
C ASP A 486 -9.28 16.02 9.36
N THR A 487 -9.91 14.90 8.99
CA THR A 487 -10.82 14.84 7.84
C THR A 487 -12.07 15.70 8.06
N LYS A 488 -12.64 15.67 9.26
CA LYS A 488 -13.81 16.47 9.65
C LYS A 488 -13.51 17.96 9.61
N TYR A 489 -12.32 18.38 10.03
CA TYR A 489 -11.88 19.76 9.93
C TYR A 489 -11.80 20.20 8.47
N VAL A 490 -11.08 19.44 7.62
CA VAL A 490 -10.90 19.77 6.20
C VAL A 490 -12.23 19.89 5.45
N LYS A 491 -13.20 19.02 5.77
CA LYS A 491 -14.54 19.06 5.16
C LYS A 491 -15.36 20.28 5.58
N ASN A 492 -15.17 20.80 6.80
CA ASN A 492 -16.04 21.80 7.43
C ASN A 492 -15.35 23.12 7.77
N ILE A 493 -14.26 23.46 7.08
CA ILE A 493 -13.50 24.69 7.34
C ILE A 493 -14.42 25.90 7.24
N SER A 494 -14.49 26.65 8.34
CA SER A 494 -15.27 27.87 8.45
C SER A 494 -14.71 28.74 9.57
N ILE A 495 -14.98 30.04 9.51
CA ILE A 495 -14.57 30.99 10.54
C ILE A 495 -15.10 30.61 11.92
N ILE A 496 -16.36 30.15 11.99
CA ILE A 496 -17.01 29.74 13.24
C ILE A 496 -16.29 28.52 13.84
N LEU A 497 -15.95 27.54 13.00
CA LEU A 497 -15.21 26.36 13.46
C LEU A 497 -13.82 26.74 13.96
N ASP A 498 -13.12 27.62 13.26
CA ASP A 498 -11.79 28.11 13.64
C ASP A 498 -11.84 28.86 14.98
N VAL A 499 -12.79 29.78 15.17
CA VAL A 499 -13.01 30.49 16.44
C VAL A 499 -13.31 29.51 17.58
N LYS A 500 -14.16 28.51 17.33
CA LYS A 500 -14.50 27.48 18.33
C LYS A 500 -13.28 26.64 18.73
N ILE A 501 -12.42 26.27 17.77
CA ILE A 501 -11.17 25.56 18.05
C ILE A 501 -10.23 26.46 18.86
N CYS A 502 -10.05 27.72 18.43
CA CYS A 502 -9.22 28.70 19.13
C CYS A 502 -9.63 28.85 20.61
N PHE A 503 -10.92 29.11 20.87
CA PHE A 503 -11.44 29.27 22.23
C PHE A 503 -11.21 28.02 23.09
N LYS A 504 -11.48 26.82 22.56
CA LYS A 504 -11.22 25.57 23.29
C LYS A 504 -9.74 25.37 23.56
N THR A 505 -8.86 25.73 22.63
CA THR A 505 -7.41 25.66 22.83
C THR A 505 -6.96 26.61 23.92
N VAL A 506 -7.39 27.87 23.89
CA VAL A 506 -7.06 28.87 24.92
C VAL A 506 -7.57 28.44 26.30
N SER A 507 -8.82 27.98 26.39
CA SER A 507 -9.39 27.46 27.64
C SER A 507 -8.58 26.29 28.22
N LYS A 508 -8.14 25.35 27.36
CA LYS A 508 -7.30 24.23 27.76
C LYS A 508 -5.90 24.68 28.22
N LEU A 509 -5.31 25.67 27.56
CA LEU A 509 -4.02 26.24 27.96
C LEU A 509 -4.10 26.97 29.31
N ILE A 510 -5.14 27.77 29.53
CA ILE A 510 -5.38 28.46 30.81
C ILE A 510 -5.58 27.43 31.93
N MET A 511 -6.41 26.40 31.72
CA MET A 511 -6.64 25.37 32.73
C MET A 511 -5.36 24.58 33.06
N ASN A 512 -4.52 24.29 32.06
CA ASN A 512 -3.23 23.66 32.30
C ASN A 512 -2.27 24.59 33.07
N PHE A 513 -2.26 25.88 32.74
CA PHE A 513 -1.43 26.88 33.44
C PHE A 513 -1.85 27.00 34.91
N VAL A 514 -3.15 27.12 35.19
CA VAL A 514 -3.71 27.15 36.56
C VAL A 514 -3.53 25.84 37.32
N LYS A 515 -3.34 24.71 36.64
CA LYS A 515 -3.01 23.45 37.32
C LYS A 515 -1.53 23.37 37.72
N TYR A 516 -0.67 24.11 37.03
CA TYR A 516 0.78 24.06 37.22
C TYR A 516 1.24 24.99 38.36
N PHE A 517 0.53 26.10 38.56
CA PHE A 517 0.72 27.07 39.66
C PHE A 517 -0.39 26.90 40.68
#